data_AF-A0A533Z1G5-F1
#
_entry.id   AF-A0A533Z1G5-F1
#
_cell.length_a   1.000
_cell.length_b   1.000
_cell.length_c   1.000
_cell.angle_alpha   90.00
_cell.angle_beta   90.00
_cell.angle_gamma   90.00
#
_symmetry.space_group_name_H-M   'P 1'
#
loop_
_entity.id
_entity.type
_entity.pdbx_description
1 polymer ?
#
loop_
_entity_poly.entity_id
_entity_poly.type
_entity_poly.pdbx_seq_one_letter_code
_entity_poly.pdbx_strand_id
1 'polypeptide(L)'
;MKAAKILIPALVATTLVVGGCARHHGYGMESSYREAALERGLAETNDLVDKTVKDPEKAKQAKATVQDIINEVKQSFKKTSAYHQKLYALNANYEATPEQFMKVMDEQSNERMASTTRILGLRFKLKALLTPQEWKDLTEAMDKTRSQYMPKKESM
;
A
#
# COMPACT_ATOMS: atom_id res chain seq x y z
N MET A 1 -25.00 4.44 29.82
CA MET A 1 -24.98 3.68 28.55
C MET A 1 -25.00 4.63 27.35
N LYS A 2 -23.89 5.30 27.03
CA LYS A 2 -23.74 6.18 25.85
C LYS A 2 -22.26 6.28 25.49
N ALA A 3 -21.69 5.27 24.82
CA ALA A 3 -20.30 5.34 24.34
C ALA A 3 -19.96 4.34 23.21
N ALA A 4 -20.95 3.71 22.56
CA ALA A 4 -20.69 2.55 21.69
C ALA A 4 -21.06 2.74 20.21
N LYS A 5 -21.32 3.96 19.73
CA LYS A 5 -21.82 4.15 18.35
C LYS A 5 -21.14 5.24 17.51
N ILE A 6 -19.98 5.76 17.91
CA ILE A 6 -19.30 6.86 17.18
C ILE A 6 -17.92 6.45 16.63
N LEU A 7 -17.45 5.21 16.83
CA LEU A 7 -16.10 4.80 16.40
C LEU A 7 -16.02 4.09 15.03
N ILE A 8 -17.15 3.83 14.37
CA ILE A 8 -17.17 3.13 13.08
C ILE A 8 -17.04 4.04 11.83
N PRO A 9 -17.44 5.33 11.81
CA PRO A 9 -17.27 6.12 10.59
C PRO A 9 -15.82 6.61 10.35
N ALA A 10 -14.95 6.56 11.37
CA ALA A 10 -13.56 7.03 11.25
C ALA A 10 -12.61 6.01 10.59
N LEU A 11 -12.93 4.72 10.60
CA LEU A 11 -12.05 3.68 10.06
C LEU A 11 -12.27 3.42 8.54
N VAL A 12 -13.38 3.91 7.97
CA VAL A 12 -13.70 3.76 6.54
C VAL A 12 -13.20 4.97 5.71
N ALA A 13 -12.88 6.09 6.36
CA ALA A 13 -12.51 7.35 5.69
C ALA A 13 -11.09 7.38 5.10
N THR A 14 -10.28 6.32 5.21
CA THR A 14 -8.93 6.29 4.62
C THR A 14 -8.76 5.28 3.49
N THR A 15 -9.78 4.47 3.18
CA THR A 15 -9.74 3.43 2.14
C THR A 15 -10.49 3.78 0.86
N LEU A 16 -11.03 5.00 0.73
CA LEU A 16 -11.73 5.46 -0.48
C LEU A 16 -11.29 6.87 -0.90
N VAL A 17 -10.00 7.04 -1.23
CA VAL A 17 -9.59 8.08 -2.18
C VAL A 17 -9.55 7.43 -3.55
N VAL A 18 -10.72 7.30 -4.17
CA VAL A 18 -10.86 7.06 -5.61
C VAL A 18 -11.35 8.37 -6.22
N GLY A 19 -10.51 8.99 -7.05
CA GLY A 19 -10.91 10.06 -7.99
C GLY A 19 -10.94 11.49 -7.43
N GLY A 20 -9.85 12.24 -7.65
CA GLY A 20 -9.76 13.70 -7.43
C GLY A 20 -8.38 14.05 -6.88
N CYS A 21 -7.49 14.76 -7.56
CA CYS A 21 -7.64 15.71 -8.65
C CYS A 21 -6.40 15.59 -9.55
N ALA A 22 -6.48 16.13 -10.76
CA ALA A 22 -5.31 16.48 -11.57
C ALA A 22 -4.30 17.27 -10.73
N ARG A 23 -3.37 16.58 -10.09
CA ARG A 23 -2.07 17.09 -9.69
C ARG A 23 -1.11 16.37 -10.60
N HIS A 24 -0.34 17.12 -11.37
CA HIS A 24 0.71 16.65 -12.26
C HIS A 24 1.44 15.42 -11.67
N HIS A 25 0.96 14.21 -12.01
CA HIS A 25 1.77 13.03 -11.86
C HIS A 25 2.72 13.12 -13.04
N GLY A 26 3.88 13.72 -12.80
CA GLY A 26 4.98 13.70 -13.74
C GLY A 26 5.10 12.28 -14.29
N TYR A 27 5.02 12.19 -15.61
CA TYR A 27 5.50 11.06 -16.37
C TYR A 27 6.80 10.58 -15.72
N GLY A 28 6.80 9.37 -15.17
CA GLY A 28 8.01 8.75 -14.61
C GLY A 28 8.54 9.40 -13.33
N MET A 29 7.86 9.21 -12.19
CA MET A 29 8.65 9.02 -10.97
C MET A 29 9.53 7.80 -11.22
N GLU A 30 10.81 8.07 -11.46
CA GLU A 30 11.82 7.13 -11.90
C GLU A 30 11.78 5.88 -11.00
N SER A 31 11.83 4.68 -11.59
CA SER A 31 11.66 3.43 -10.83
C SER A 31 12.69 3.30 -9.70
N SER A 32 13.86 3.91 -9.88
CA SER A 32 14.95 4.06 -8.91
C SER A 32 14.50 4.78 -7.62
N TYR A 33 13.83 5.93 -7.75
CA TYR A 33 13.35 6.71 -6.60
C TYR A 33 12.29 5.95 -5.81
N ARG A 34 11.39 5.26 -6.52
CA ARG A 34 10.35 4.43 -5.89
C ARG A 34 10.96 3.26 -5.13
N GLU A 35 11.91 2.55 -5.74
CA GLU A 35 12.57 1.41 -5.09
C GLU A 35 13.32 1.88 -3.83
N ALA A 36 14.08 2.97 -3.92
CA ALA A 36 14.76 3.55 -2.78
C ALA A 36 13.80 3.97 -1.65
N ALA A 37 12.63 4.53 -1.99
CA ALA A 37 11.61 4.86 -1.00
C ALA A 37 11.01 3.62 -0.33
N LEU A 38 10.78 2.53 -1.08
CA LEU A 38 10.28 1.26 -0.53
C LEU A 38 11.30 0.60 0.39
N GLU A 39 12.59 0.57 0.00
CA GLU A 39 13.68 0.06 0.83
C GLU A 39 13.84 0.85 2.12
N ARG A 40 13.75 2.19 2.04
CA ARG A 40 13.76 3.04 3.22
C ARG A 40 12.58 2.73 4.16
N GLY A 41 11.37 2.67 3.62
CA GLY A 41 10.18 2.36 4.42
C GLY A 41 10.24 0.97 5.07
N LEU A 42 10.83 0.00 4.38
CA LEU A 42 11.09 -1.34 4.94
C LEU A 42 12.08 -1.28 6.10
N ALA A 43 13.22 -0.61 5.92
CA ALA A 43 14.23 -0.46 6.98
C ALA A 43 13.65 0.25 8.21
N GLU A 44 12.95 1.36 8.02
CA GLU A 44 12.28 2.10 9.09
C GLU A 44 11.25 1.23 9.82
N THR A 45 10.44 0.46 9.08
CA THR A 45 9.44 -0.41 9.71
C THR A 45 10.11 -1.55 10.48
N ASN A 46 11.22 -2.10 9.98
CA ASN A 46 11.99 -3.13 10.68
C ASN A 46 12.56 -2.60 11.99
N ASP A 47 13.08 -1.36 12.01
CA ASP A 47 13.56 -0.70 13.23
C ASP A 47 12.43 -0.48 14.24
N LEU A 48 11.22 -0.15 13.76
CA LEU A 48 10.05 -0.03 14.62
C LEU A 48 9.65 -1.37 15.22
N VAL A 49 9.68 -2.45 14.43
CA VAL A 49 9.41 -3.80 14.92
C VAL A 49 10.38 -4.18 16.04
N ASP A 50 11.67 -3.90 15.89
CA ASP A 50 12.66 -4.18 16.95
C ASP A 50 12.42 -3.38 18.24
N LYS A 51 11.85 -2.18 18.13
CA LYS A 51 11.54 -1.32 19.28
C LYS A 51 10.27 -1.72 19.99
N THR A 52 9.30 -2.30 19.28
CA THR A 52 7.95 -2.54 19.82
C THR A 52 7.67 -4.01 20.13
N VAL A 53 8.28 -4.95 19.43
CA VAL A 53 8.02 -6.40 19.58
C VAL A 53 9.07 -7.02 20.50
N LYS A 54 8.64 -7.51 21.67
CA LYS A 54 9.57 -7.93 22.74
C LYS A 54 10.16 -9.32 22.51
N ASP A 55 9.37 -10.19 21.88
CA ASP A 55 9.77 -11.56 21.57
C ASP A 55 10.58 -11.56 20.25
N PRO A 56 11.85 -12.02 20.28
CA PRO A 56 12.73 -11.96 19.11
C PRO A 56 12.24 -12.85 17.95
N GLU A 57 11.59 -13.98 18.22
CA GLU A 57 11.05 -14.84 17.17
C GLU A 57 9.80 -14.22 16.54
N LYS A 58 8.96 -13.55 17.34
CA LYS A 58 7.86 -12.75 16.79
C LYS A 58 8.36 -11.57 15.98
N ALA A 59 9.40 -10.86 16.44
CA ALA A 59 9.99 -9.75 15.70
C ALA A 59 10.51 -10.22 14.32
N LYS A 60 11.19 -11.36 14.27
CA LYS A 60 11.63 -11.99 13.01
C LYS A 60 10.47 -12.31 12.08
N GLN A 61 9.39 -12.91 12.59
CA GLN A 61 8.20 -13.23 11.78
C GLN A 61 7.44 -11.98 11.32
N ALA A 62 7.41 -10.93 12.16
CA ALA A 62 6.82 -9.64 11.83
C ALA A 62 7.58 -8.97 10.68
N LYS A 63 8.91 -8.90 10.76
CA LYS A 63 9.78 -8.39 9.69
C LYS A 63 9.62 -9.15 8.38
N ALA A 64 9.54 -10.49 8.44
CA ALA A 64 9.26 -11.30 7.26
C ALA A 64 7.91 -10.96 6.63
N THR A 65 6.87 -10.76 7.45
CA THR A 65 5.54 -10.35 6.96
C THR A 65 5.56 -8.95 6.35
N VAL A 66 6.33 -8.01 6.90
CA VAL A 66 6.54 -6.67 6.31
C VAL A 66 7.26 -6.78 4.96
N GLN A 67 8.29 -7.62 4.86
CA GLN A 67 8.98 -7.89 3.60
C GLN A 67 8.01 -8.43 2.53
N ASP A 68 7.13 -9.37 2.89
CA ASP A 68 6.12 -9.92 1.98
C ASP A 68 5.17 -8.83 1.47
N ILE A 69 4.77 -7.88 2.33
CA ILE A 69 3.95 -6.73 1.92
C ILE A 69 4.69 -5.88 0.89
N ILE A 70 5.97 -5.57 1.14
CA ILE A 70 6.77 -4.76 0.21
C ILE A 70 6.97 -5.49 -1.13
N ASN A 71 7.19 -6.81 -1.10
CA ASN A 71 7.31 -7.63 -2.30
C ASN A 71 6.03 -7.59 -3.15
N GLU A 72 4.87 -7.72 -2.52
CA GLU A 72 3.57 -7.61 -3.19
C GLU A 72 3.36 -6.22 -3.81
N VAL A 73 3.74 -5.15 -3.10
CA VAL A 73 3.69 -3.77 -3.61
C VAL A 73 4.60 -3.61 -4.84
N LYS A 74 5.85 -4.10 -4.78
CA LYS A 74 6.78 -4.06 -5.93
C LYS A 74 6.23 -4.83 -7.12
N GLN A 75 5.67 -6.01 -6.90
CA GLN A 75 5.06 -6.81 -7.96
C GLN A 75 3.85 -6.10 -8.57
N SER A 76 3.00 -5.48 -7.75
CA SER A 76 1.83 -4.72 -8.19
C SER A 76 2.22 -3.54 -9.09
N PHE A 77 3.31 -2.82 -8.77
CA PHE A 77 3.85 -1.77 -9.63
C PHE A 77 4.35 -2.31 -10.97
N LYS A 78 5.09 -3.43 -10.97
CA LYS A 78 5.56 -4.07 -12.21
C LYS A 78 4.39 -4.48 -13.10
N LYS A 79 3.37 -5.12 -12.53
CA LYS A 79 2.16 -5.53 -13.27
C LYS A 79 1.41 -4.33 -13.83
N THR A 80 1.23 -3.26 -13.03
CA THR A 80 0.59 -2.01 -13.48
C THR A 80 1.33 -1.41 -14.68
N SER A 81 2.67 -1.35 -14.63
CA SER A 81 3.48 -0.89 -15.75
C SER A 81 3.28 -1.75 -17.00
N ALA A 82 3.17 -3.06 -16.86
CA ALA A 82 2.91 -3.97 -17.99
C ALA A 82 1.52 -3.77 -18.59
N TYR A 83 0.49 -3.50 -17.77
CA TYR A 83 -0.84 -3.15 -18.26
C TYR A 83 -0.84 -1.83 -19.02
N HIS A 84 -0.12 -0.81 -18.56
CA HIS A 84 0.05 0.44 -19.31
C HIS A 84 0.73 0.20 -20.67
N GLN A 85 1.75 -0.66 -20.74
CA GLN A 85 2.38 -1.04 -22.01
C GLN A 85 1.41 -1.73 -22.97
N LYS A 86 0.54 -2.63 -22.46
CA LYS A 86 -0.53 -3.24 -23.27
C LYS A 86 -1.48 -2.18 -23.84
N LEU A 87 -1.89 -1.21 -23.00
CA LEU A 87 -2.77 -0.12 -23.44
C LEU A 87 -2.10 0.77 -24.49
N TYR A 88 -0.80 1.07 -24.35
CA TYR A 88 -0.05 1.79 -25.38
C TYR A 88 0.04 1.02 -26.69
N ALA A 89 0.28 -0.29 -26.63
CA ALA A 89 0.32 -1.14 -27.82
C ALA A 89 -1.04 -1.19 -28.53
N LEU A 90 -2.14 -1.30 -27.78
CA LEU A 90 -3.49 -1.22 -28.36
C LEU A 90 -3.76 0.15 -28.98
N ASN A 91 -3.38 1.23 -28.31
CA ASN A 91 -3.57 2.60 -28.82
C ASN A 91 -2.76 2.88 -30.10
N ALA A 92 -1.65 2.17 -30.31
CA ALA A 92 -0.86 2.26 -31.53
C ALA A 92 -1.41 1.41 -32.69
N ASN A 93 -2.38 0.53 -32.44
CA ASN A 93 -2.99 -0.32 -33.45
C ASN A 93 -4.33 0.27 -33.91
N TYR A 94 -4.41 0.68 -35.17
CA TYR A 94 -5.62 1.28 -35.76
C TYR A 94 -6.82 0.31 -35.75
N GLU A 95 -6.57 -0.99 -35.87
CA GLU A 95 -7.61 -2.03 -35.86
C GLU A 95 -8.01 -2.47 -34.45
N ALA A 96 -7.44 -1.86 -33.39
CA ALA A 96 -7.77 -2.24 -32.03
C ALA A 96 -9.23 -1.90 -31.70
N THR A 97 -9.95 -2.85 -31.12
CA THR A 97 -11.38 -2.67 -30.81
C THR A 97 -11.57 -2.22 -29.36
N PRO A 98 -12.68 -1.52 -29.03
CA PRO A 98 -13.01 -1.14 -27.66
C PRO A 98 -12.98 -2.33 -26.68
N GLU A 99 -13.42 -3.51 -27.10
CA GLU A 99 -13.45 -4.73 -26.29
C GLU A 99 -12.05 -5.17 -25.86
N GLN A 100 -11.04 -4.96 -26.70
CA GLN A 100 -9.65 -5.27 -26.35
C GLN A 100 -9.12 -4.35 -25.25
N PHE A 101 -9.47 -3.05 -25.29
CA PHE A 101 -9.14 -2.11 -24.22
C PHE A 101 -9.86 -2.49 -22.92
N MET A 102 -11.17 -2.75 -22.99
CA MET A 102 -11.97 -3.15 -21.84
C MET A 102 -11.39 -4.40 -21.17
N LYS A 103 -11.01 -5.41 -21.96
CA LYS A 103 -10.37 -6.62 -21.43
C LYS A 103 -9.09 -6.32 -20.64
N VAL A 104 -8.21 -5.46 -21.16
CA VAL A 104 -6.96 -5.09 -20.47
C VAL A 104 -7.25 -4.33 -19.16
N MET A 105 -8.25 -3.44 -19.16
CA MET A 105 -8.67 -2.71 -17.97
C MET A 105 -9.30 -3.62 -16.91
N ASP A 106 -10.14 -4.58 -17.32
CA ASP A 106 -10.75 -5.55 -16.42
C ASP A 106 -9.71 -6.48 -15.79
N GLU A 107 -8.74 -6.96 -16.58
CA GLU A 107 -7.60 -7.73 -16.08
C GLU A 107 -6.80 -6.94 -15.04
N GLN A 108 -6.50 -5.66 -15.33
CA GLN A 108 -5.78 -4.77 -14.41
C GLN A 108 -6.56 -4.55 -13.11
N SER A 109 -7.87 -4.33 -13.20
CA SER A 109 -8.75 -4.13 -12.05
C SER A 109 -8.77 -5.37 -11.14
N ASN A 110 -8.93 -6.55 -11.73
CA ASN A 110 -8.92 -7.83 -11.02
C ASN A 110 -7.58 -8.09 -10.32
N GLU A 111 -6.46 -7.84 -11.00
CA GLU A 111 -5.13 -7.99 -10.40
C GLU A 111 -4.91 -6.99 -9.25
N ARG A 112 -5.34 -5.73 -9.40
CA ARG A 112 -5.27 -4.74 -8.32
C ARG A 112 -6.07 -5.18 -7.10
N MET A 113 -7.26 -5.74 -7.31
CA MET A 113 -8.09 -6.26 -6.23
C MET A 113 -7.42 -7.46 -5.54
N ALA A 114 -6.87 -8.39 -6.31
CA ALA A 114 -6.16 -9.55 -5.77
C ALA A 114 -4.93 -9.14 -4.94
N SER A 115 -4.13 -8.20 -5.44
CA SER A 115 -2.97 -7.64 -4.73
C SER A 115 -3.37 -6.95 -3.42
N THR A 116 -4.43 -6.15 -3.46
CA THR A 116 -4.97 -5.46 -2.26
C THR A 116 -5.43 -6.48 -1.21
N THR A 117 -6.12 -7.55 -1.63
CA THR A 117 -6.55 -8.63 -0.75
C THR A 117 -5.36 -9.37 -0.11
N ARG A 118 -4.28 -9.63 -0.87
CA ARG A 118 -3.05 -10.25 -0.33
C ARG A 118 -2.39 -9.36 0.73
N ILE A 119 -2.23 -8.06 0.45
CA ILE A 119 -1.68 -7.09 1.41
C ILE A 119 -2.54 -7.03 2.68
N LEU A 120 -3.86 -7.01 2.53
CA LEU A 120 -4.77 -7.00 3.67
C LEU A 120 -4.60 -8.27 4.53
N GLY A 121 -4.54 -9.45 3.89
CA GLY A 121 -4.28 -10.71 4.57
C GLY A 121 -2.96 -10.71 5.35
N LEU A 122 -1.89 -10.19 4.76
CA LEU A 122 -0.59 -10.04 5.43
C LEU A 122 -0.66 -9.09 6.64
N ARG A 123 -1.41 -7.98 6.54
CA ARG A 123 -1.64 -7.08 7.69
C ARG A 123 -2.38 -7.77 8.83
N PHE A 124 -3.38 -8.60 8.52
CA PHE A 124 -4.08 -9.39 9.53
C PHE A 124 -3.18 -10.48 10.15
N LYS A 125 -2.32 -11.12 9.35
CA LYS A 125 -1.30 -12.05 9.86
C LYS A 125 -0.36 -11.36 10.83
N LEU A 126 0.14 -10.17 10.48
CA LEU A 126 0.97 -9.35 11.36
C LEU A 126 0.22 -8.99 12.66
N LYS A 127 -1.03 -8.54 12.56
CA LYS A 127 -1.85 -8.23 13.73
C LYS A 127 -2.07 -9.43 14.65
N ALA A 128 -2.29 -10.63 14.09
CA ALA A 128 -2.53 -11.85 14.85
C ALA A 128 -1.26 -12.38 15.55
N LEU A 129 -0.08 -12.08 15.00
CA LEU A 129 1.21 -12.44 15.57
C LEU A 129 1.54 -11.64 16.84
N LEU A 130 1.13 -10.38 16.89
CA LEU A 130 1.48 -9.42 17.94
C LEU A 130 0.44 -9.41 19.07
N THR A 131 0.87 -9.05 20.28
CA THR A 131 -0.08 -8.72 21.33
C THR A 131 -0.84 -7.43 21.00
N PRO A 132 -2.02 -7.17 21.61
CA PRO A 132 -2.76 -5.93 21.38
C PRO A 132 -1.93 -4.67 21.64
N GLN A 133 -1.06 -4.70 22.66
CA GLN A 133 -0.19 -3.57 23.00
C GLN A 133 0.94 -3.41 21.97
N GLU A 134 1.63 -4.49 21.58
CA GLU A 134 2.67 -4.42 20.55
C GLU A 134 2.11 -3.95 19.20
N TRP A 135 0.90 -4.41 18.83
CA TRP A 135 0.21 -3.94 17.63
C TRP A 135 -0.10 -2.44 17.71
N LYS A 136 -0.64 -1.98 18.83
CA LYS A 136 -0.90 -0.56 19.07
C LYS A 136 0.38 0.26 18.92
N ASP A 137 1.41 -0.09 19.68
CA ASP A 137 2.69 0.62 19.70
C ASP A 137 3.34 0.67 18.32
N LEU A 138 3.34 -0.46 17.59
CA LEU A 138 3.86 -0.52 16.23
C LEU A 138 3.06 0.40 15.28
N THR A 139 1.73 0.36 15.31
CA THR A 139 0.90 1.16 14.41
C THR A 139 0.98 2.66 14.68
N GLU A 140 1.05 3.07 15.95
CA GLU A 140 1.26 4.47 16.33
C GLU A 140 2.64 4.96 15.89
N ALA A 141 3.68 4.14 16.06
CA ALA A 141 5.02 4.48 15.61
C ALA A 141 5.10 4.58 14.08
N MET A 142 4.46 3.66 13.34
CA MET A 142 4.37 3.71 11.89
C MET A 142 3.63 4.96 11.39
N ASP A 143 2.53 5.35 12.04
CA ASP A 143 1.78 6.55 11.68
C ASP A 143 2.60 7.82 11.90
N LYS A 144 3.31 7.90 13.03
CA LYS A 144 4.24 8.99 13.34
C LYS A 144 5.36 9.08 12.31
N THR A 145 6.02 7.98 11.96
CA THR A 145 7.07 7.97 10.92
C THR A 145 6.50 8.42 9.57
N ARG A 146 5.35 7.87 9.16
CA ARG A 146 4.68 8.25 7.91
C ARG A 146 4.35 9.74 7.84
N SER A 147 3.93 10.34 8.96
CA SER A 147 3.54 11.75 9.03
C SER A 147 4.69 12.70 8.65
N GLN A 148 5.95 12.29 8.82
CA GLN A 148 7.14 13.06 8.45
C GLN A 148 7.27 13.25 6.95
N TYR A 149 6.67 12.35 6.17
CA TYR A 149 6.67 12.39 4.71
C TYR A 149 5.45 13.10 4.12
N MET A 150 4.46 13.43 4.96
CA MET A 150 3.26 14.13 4.51
C MET A 150 3.52 15.65 4.52
N PRO A 151 3.03 16.39 3.52
CA PRO A 151 3.09 17.84 3.56
C PRO A 151 2.38 18.34 4.82
N LYS A 152 3.02 19.27 5.56
CA LYS A 152 2.37 19.92 6.70
C LYS A 152 1.08 20.57 6.19
N LYS A 153 -0.04 20.32 6.87
CA LYS A 153 -1.26 21.08 6.61
C LYS A 153 -0.96 22.53 6.99
N GLU A 154 -0.65 23.35 6.00
CA GLU A 154 -0.81 24.79 6.16
C GLU A 154 -2.30 25.02 6.42
N SER A 155 -2.61 25.65 7.55
CA SER A 155 -3.97 26.07 7.86
C SER A 155 -4.45 27.03 6.78
N MET A 156 -5.38 26.58 5.94
CA MET A 156 -6.24 27.48 5.18
C MET A 156 -7.23 28.15 6.12
#